data_AF-A0A5M4AQU8-F1
#
_entry.id   AF-A0A5M4AQU8-F1
#
_cell.length_a   1.000
_cell.length_b   1.000
_cell.length_c   1.000
_cell.angle_alpha   90.00
_cell.angle_beta   90.00
_cell.angle_gamma   90.00
#
_symmetry.space_group_name_H-M   'P 1'
#
loop_
_entity.id
_entity.type
_entity.pdbx_description
1 polymer ?
#
loop_
_entity_poly.entity_id
_entity_poly.type
_entity_poly.pdbx_seq_one_letter_code
_entity_poly.pdbx_strand_id
1 'polypeptide(L)'
;MLKGKMDISIYLIELIRIHDCVIVPELGGFISNYQPAGIDYNRNTFAPPRKEIVFNSKLTGNDGLLVNHISESDGIGYLEARQMIAEFVDEAWSKLENGEKLEFSYIGSLHYDRHEKLIFGPELTENLLIGSYGMGDFHFPKIERTDIVRATSRFEDKETVRVVFNSRTAKKLLIGVPLMLALTLIPLSEHMQRGDVQTGDQASTTSSVLSVIDSTPADTFVGADKIPDEPVPAESKAKPNTVGALADNQAVNKPVVTVGKPASNANATRFYLVGGSFKSEMNAKKYQDELVRQGYDSRILNLDNGFYRVTIQSYNDRDEALAVLDNLTRGNPKSGIWLLEE
;
A
#
# COMPACT_ATOMS: atom_id res chain seq x y z
N MET A 1 32.61 20.60 31.36
CA MET A 1 31.84 19.36 31.12
C MET A 1 32.13 18.94 29.70
N LEU A 2 32.74 17.78 29.51
CA LEU A 2 32.91 17.20 28.17
C LEU A 2 31.49 16.93 27.63
N LYS A 3 31.04 17.72 26.65
CA LYS A 3 29.81 17.47 25.90
C LYS A 3 30.06 16.12 25.22
N GLY A 4 29.57 15.04 25.84
CA GLY A 4 29.73 13.69 25.30
C GLY A 4 29.19 13.71 23.88
N LYS A 5 30.02 13.26 22.94
CA LYS A 5 29.66 13.15 21.53
C LYS A 5 28.33 12.40 21.44
N MET A 6 27.28 13.11 21.03
CA MET A 6 25.94 12.55 21.02
C MET A 6 25.82 11.61 19.84
N ASP A 7 25.55 10.34 20.13
CA ASP A 7 25.31 9.33 19.11
C ASP A 7 23.82 9.28 18.80
N ILE A 8 23.42 9.78 17.63
CA ILE A 8 22.01 9.78 17.23
C ILE A 8 21.49 8.37 16.88
N SER A 9 22.38 7.37 16.80
CA SER A 9 22.03 5.99 16.42
C SER A 9 20.96 5.40 17.33
N ILE A 10 20.97 5.74 18.63
CA ILE A 10 20.00 5.21 19.58
C ILE A 10 18.56 5.69 19.29
N TYR A 11 18.40 6.94 18.86
CA TYR A 11 17.11 7.49 18.46
C TYR A 11 16.66 6.91 17.12
N LEU A 12 17.59 6.76 16.18
CA LEU A 12 17.31 6.19 14.87
C LEU A 12 16.86 4.74 14.97
N ILE A 13 17.50 3.91 15.77
CA ILE A 13 17.15 2.49 15.88
C ILE A 13 15.76 2.31 16.50
N GLU A 14 15.40 3.13 17.48
CA GLU A 14 14.07 3.13 18.08
C GLU A 14 13.00 3.48 17.05
N LEU A 15 13.22 4.53 16.25
CA LEU A 15 12.30 4.96 15.20
C LEU A 15 12.20 3.96 14.05
N ILE A 16 13.33 3.42 13.56
CA ILE A 16 13.36 2.47 12.43
C ILE A 16 12.62 1.16 12.77
N ARG A 17 12.60 0.75 14.04
CA ARG A 17 11.84 -0.43 14.46
C ARG A 17 10.33 -0.25 14.25
N ILE A 18 9.80 0.94 14.50
CA ILE A 18 8.35 1.25 14.48
C ILE A 18 7.88 1.95 13.19
N HIS A 19 8.77 2.59 12.44
CA HIS A 19 8.47 3.32 11.22
C HIS A 19 9.13 2.70 10.00
N ASP A 20 8.54 2.93 8.83
CA ASP A 20 9.06 2.44 7.55
C ASP A 20 10.03 3.45 6.90
N CYS A 21 9.95 4.73 7.26
CA CYS A 21 10.87 5.76 6.81
C CYS A 21 11.21 6.68 7.97
N VAL A 22 12.50 6.97 8.14
CA VAL A 22 13.02 7.92 9.14
C VAL A 22 14.03 8.82 8.46
N ILE A 23 13.78 10.12 8.46
CA ILE A 23 14.65 11.10 7.81
C ILE A 23 15.59 11.75 8.83
N VAL A 24 16.87 11.80 8.49
CA VAL A 24 17.86 12.68 9.11
C VAL A 24 17.97 13.93 8.23
N PRO A 25 17.46 15.10 8.68
CA PRO A 25 17.54 16.35 7.91
C PRO A 25 18.94 16.59 7.36
N GLU A 26 19.02 17.04 6.11
CA GLU A 26 20.29 17.41 5.44
C GLU A 26 21.33 16.27 5.24
N LEU A 27 21.06 15.06 5.74
CA LEU A 27 21.87 13.87 5.49
C LEU A 27 21.18 12.90 4.52
N GLY A 28 19.93 12.54 4.78
CA GLY A 28 19.18 11.57 3.99
C GLY A 28 18.16 10.79 4.80
N GLY A 29 17.52 9.79 4.18
CA GLY A 29 16.48 8.98 4.81
C GLY A 29 16.80 7.50 4.83
N PHE A 30 16.52 6.86 5.96
CA PHE A 30 16.49 5.41 6.11
C PHE A 30 15.10 4.89 5.73
N ILE A 31 15.07 3.89 4.86
CA ILE A 31 13.87 3.27 4.33
C ILE A 31 13.93 1.79 4.70
N SER A 32 12.87 1.31 5.33
CA SER A 32 12.70 -0.08 5.72
C SER A 32 11.87 -0.80 4.68
N ASN A 33 12.41 -1.91 4.16
CA ASN A 33 11.69 -2.82 3.29
C ASN A 33 11.41 -4.12 4.03
N TYR A 34 10.17 -4.59 3.94
CA TYR A 34 9.82 -5.90 4.47
C TYR A 34 10.35 -7.00 3.54
N GLN A 35 11.14 -7.91 4.11
CA GLN A 35 11.57 -9.13 3.44
C GLN A 35 10.82 -10.32 4.06
N PRO A 36 10.02 -11.07 3.28
CA PRO A 36 9.32 -12.26 3.77
C PRO A 36 10.27 -13.35 4.26
N ALA A 37 9.73 -14.31 5.02
CA ALA A 37 10.45 -15.53 5.38
C ALA A 37 10.93 -16.26 4.12
N GLY A 38 12.12 -16.83 4.20
CA GLY A 38 12.78 -17.48 3.07
C GLY A 38 13.33 -18.84 3.43
N ILE A 39 13.57 -19.65 2.39
CA ILE A 39 14.26 -20.93 2.51
C ILE A 39 15.54 -20.83 1.68
N ASP A 40 16.68 -21.05 2.33
CA ASP A 40 17.94 -21.26 1.64
C ASP A 40 18.21 -22.77 1.55
N TYR A 41 17.98 -23.34 0.36
CA TYR A 41 18.20 -24.76 0.09
C TYR A 41 19.69 -25.15 0.03
N ASN A 42 20.59 -24.21 -0.24
CA ASN A 42 22.02 -24.49 -0.24
C ASN A 42 22.54 -24.65 1.19
N ARG A 43 22.02 -23.82 2.10
CA ARG A 43 22.34 -23.84 3.54
C ARG A 43 21.41 -24.75 4.36
N ASN A 44 20.35 -25.27 3.73
CA ASN A 44 19.22 -25.94 4.36
C ASN A 44 18.73 -25.16 5.60
N THR A 45 18.46 -23.86 5.41
CA THR A 45 18.07 -22.94 6.48
C THR A 45 16.74 -22.29 6.17
N PHE A 46 15.85 -22.22 7.15
CA PHE A 46 14.71 -21.31 7.15
C PHE A 46 15.12 -20.01 7.82
N ALA A 47 14.89 -18.89 7.12
CA ALA A 47 15.10 -17.54 7.65
C ALA A 47 13.74 -16.90 7.97
N PRO A 48 13.60 -16.22 9.12
CA PRO A 48 12.37 -15.52 9.46
C PRO A 48 12.16 -14.29 8.56
N PRO A 49 10.93 -13.74 8.52
CA PRO A 49 10.72 -12.43 7.92
C PRO A 49 11.61 -11.38 8.61
N ARG A 50 12.11 -10.41 7.86
CA ARG A 50 13.01 -9.38 8.38
C ARG A 50 12.76 -8.02 7.78
N LYS A 51 13.35 -7.01 8.40
CA LYS A 51 13.32 -5.62 7.95
C LYS A 51 14.69 -5.28 7.36
N GLU A 52 14.74 -5.07 6.05
CA GLU A 52 15.93 -4.65 5.32
C GLU A 52 16.00 -3.12 5.30
N ILE A 53 17.16 -2.55 5.65
CA ILE A 53 17.35 -1.10 5.67
C ILE A 53 18.11 -0.65 4.43
N VAL A 54 17.58 0.39 3.78
CA VAL A 54 18.21 1.07 2.65
C VAL A 54 18.33 2.55 3.00
N PHE A 55 19.37 3.20 2.50
CA PHE A 55 19.56 4.63 2.67
C PHE A 55 19.40 5.37 1.35
N ASN A 56 18.74 6.53 1.40
CA ASN A 56 18.59 7.43 0.27
C ASN A 56 19.02 8.86 0.67
N SER A 57 20.16 9.30 0.13
CA SER A 57 20.70 10.65 0.37
C SER A 57 19.83 11.78 -0.19
N LYS A 58 18.90 11.49 -1.12
CA LYS A 58 18.00 12.51 -1.67
C LYS A 58 16.84 12.86 -0.74
N LEU A 59 16.57 12.04 0.27
CA LEU A 59 15.53 12.30 1.26
C LEU A 59 16.07 13.22 2.35
N THR A 60 16.30 14.49 2.02
CA THR A 60 16.80 15.52 2.95
C THR A 60 15.68 16.36 3.58
N GLY A 61 14.44 15.91 3.48
CA GLY A 61 13.29 16.55 4.12
C GLY A 61 13.40 16.55 5.64
N ASN A 62 12.39 17.11 6.29
CA ASN A 62 12.22 16.96 7.73
C ASN A 62 10.80 16.44 7.94
N ASP A 63 10.68 15.16 8.27
CA ASP A 63 9.41 14.50 8.62
C ASP A 63 9.01 14.75 10.08
N GLY A 64 9.89 15.40 10.85
CA GLY A 64 9.71 15.70 12.27
C GLY A 64 9.93 14.50 13.20
N LEU A 65 10.12 13.28 12.69
CA LEU A 65 10.17 12.08 13.53
C LEU A 65 11.38 12.11 14.45
N LEU A 66 12.59 12.26 13.89
CA LEU A 66 13.83 12.27 14.66
C LEU A 66 13.90 13.43 15.64
N VAL A 67 13.50 14.63 15.19
CA VAL A 67 13.57 15.85 16.01
C VAL A 67 12.63 15.76 17.21
N ASN A 68 11.39 15.31 16.98
CA ASN A 68 10.41 15.16 18.06
C ASN A 68 10.84 14.06 19.03
N HIS A 69 11.34 12.93 18.53
CA HIS A 69 11.76 11.82 19.37
C HIS A 69 12.90 12.22 20.32
N ILE A 70 13.92 12.93 19.82
CA ILE A 70 15.01 13.46 20.65
C ILE A 70 14.50 14.49 21.68
N SER A 71 13.59 15.37 21.27
CA SER A 71 13.00 16.38 22.16
C SER A 71 12.24 15.73 23.32
N GLU A 72 11.46 14.68 23.04
CA GLU A 72 10.66 13.95 24.01
C GLU A 72 11.52 13.05 24.91
N SER A 73 12.50 12.33 24.36
CA SER A 73 13.36 11.40 25.11
C SER A 73 14.28 12.12 26.09
N ASP A 74 14.84 13.26 25.67
CA ASP A 74 15.86 13.98 26.43
C ASP A 74 15.27 15.16 27.22
N GLY A 75 13.98 15.48 26.97
CA GLY A 75 13.28 16.58 27.64
C GLY A 75 13.78 17.97 27.26
N ILE A 76 14.38 18.11 26.07
CA ILE A 76 14.91 19.36 25.55
C ILE A 76 13.94 20.03 24.57
N GLY A 77 14.15 21.32 24.30
CA GLY A 77 13.31 22.05 23.35
C GLY A 77 13.49 21.54 21.91
N TYR A 78 12.43 21.59 21.11
CA TYR A 78 12.48 21.20 19.69
C TYR A 78 13.61 21.89 18.90
N LEU A 79 13.83 23.19 19.14
CA LEU A 79 14.87 23.96 18.49
C LEU A 79 16.28 23.48 18.86
N GLU A 80 16.46 23.08 20.12
CA GLU A 80 17.70 22.52 20.64
C GLU A 80 17.97 21.13 20.05
N ALA A 81 16.95 20.26 20.02
CA ALA A 81 17.03 18.95 19.35
C ALA A 81 17.42 19.09 17.88
N ARG A 82 16.79 20.03 17.16
CA ARG A 82 17.13 20.31 15.77
C ARG A 82 18.57 20.79 15.60
N GLN A 83 19.04 21.67 16.50
CA GLN A 83 20.42 22.16 16.47
C GLN A 83 21.42 21.02 16.71
N MET A 84 21.13 20.09 17.62
CA MET A 84 21.99 18.93 17.85
C MET A 84 22.06 18.00 16.64
N ILE A 85 20.95 17.79 15.94
CA ILE A 85 20.95 17.02 14.69
C ILE A 85 21.80 17.73 13.63
N ALA A 86 21.67 19.05 13.48
CA ALA A 86 22.49 19.82 12.53
C ALA A 86 23.99 19.71 12.85
N GLU A 87 24.38 19.88 14.12
CA GLU A 87 25.76 19.68 14.58
C GLU A 87 26.30 18.27 14.24
N PHE A 88 25.47 17.23 14.42
CA PHE A 88 25.82 15.87 14.04
C PHE A 88 26.02 15.70 12.52
N VAL A 89 25.13 16.29 11.72
CA VAL A 89 25.16 16.18 10.25
C VAL A 89 26.40 16.88 9.68
N ASP A 90 26.77 18.03 10.22
CA ASP A 90 28.01 18.72 9.84
C ASP A 90 29.24 17.86 10.16
N GLU A 91 29.30 17.23 11.34
CA GLU A 91 30.38 16.31 11.70
C GLU A 91 30.40 15.07 10.80
N ALA A 92 29.22 14.54 10.47
CA ALA A 92 29.05 13.39 9.60
C ALA A 92 29.60 13.66 8.19
N TRP A 93 29.25 14.79 7.58
CA TRP A 93 29.77 15.17 6.27
C TRP A 93 31.29 15.39 6.30
N SER A 94 31.81 16.06 7.34
CA SER A 94 33.26 16.25 7.49
C SER A 94 34.02 14.92 7.55
N LYS A 95 33.51 13.92 8.28
CA LYS A 95 34.11 12.57 8.29
C LYS A 95 34.09 11.92 6.93
N LEU A 96 32.94 11.95 6.25
CA LEU A 96 32.78 11.33 4.94
C LEU A 96 33.71 11.98 3.91
N GLU A 97 33.83 13.30 3.91
CA GLU A 97 34.75 14.05 3.04
C GLU A 97 36.23 13.73 3.30
N ASN A 98 36.60 13.44 4.55
CA ASN A 98 37.93 12.95 4.91
C ASN A 98 38.20 11.49 4.50
N GLY A 99 37.22 10.82 3.88
CA GLY A 99 37.29 9.41 3.51
C GLY A 99 37.05 8.45 4.66
N GLU A 100 36.58 8.95 5.81
CA GLU A 100 36.21 8.11 6.95
C GLU A 100 34.82 7.49 6.77
N LYS A 101 34.59 6.39 7.48
CA LYS A 101 33.31 5.69 7.50
C LYS A 101 32.46 6.25 8.65
N LEU A 102 31.22 6.63 8.35
CA LEU A 102 30.24 7.03 9.35
C LEU A 102 29.44 5.81 9.78
N GLU A 103 29.51 5.45 11.06
CA GLU A 103 28.85 4.26 11.61
C GLU A 103 27.59 4.66 12.39
N PHE A 104 26.52 3.89 12.17
CA PHE A 104 25.26 3.95 12.90
C PHE A 104 25.04 2.61 13.58
N SER A 105 25.17 2.57 14.90
CA SER A 105 25.10 1.31 15.66
C SER A 105 23.77 0.59 15.41
N TYR A 106 23.83 -0.71 15.11
CA TYR A 106 22.68 -1.59 14.82
C TYR A 106 21.91 -1.27 13.53
N ILE A 107 22.34 -0.28 12.76
CA ILE A 107 21.68 0.14 11.51
C ILE A 107 22.59 -0.15 10.31
N GLY A 108 23.84 0.30 10.38
CA GLY A 108 24.78 0.19 9.26
C GLY A 108 25.76 1.34 9.21
N SER A 109 26.24 1.64 8.00
CA SER A 109 27.28 2.64 7.82
C SER A 109 27.29 3.28 6.45
N LEU A 110 27.74 4.53 6.40
CA LEU A 110 27.93 5.31 5.19
C LEU A 110 29.43 5.52 4.92
N HIS A 111 29.82 5.40 3.65
CA HIS A 111 31.17 5.72 3.18
C HIS A 111 31.13 6.06 1.69
N TYR A 112 32.15 6.78 1.19
CA TYR A 112 32.34 6.94 -0.24
C TYR A 112 33.09 5.75 -0.84
N ASP A 113 32.66 5.31 -2.02
CA ASP A 113 33.43 4.36 -2.81
C ASP A 113 34.56 5.05 -3.60
N ARG A 114 35.30 4.27 -4.39
CA ARG A 114 36.40 4.77 -5.24
C ARG A 114 35.97 5.75 -6.34
N HIS A 115 34.67 5.87 -6.60
CA HIS A 115 34.08 6.77 -7.59
C HIS A 115 33.32 7.93 -6.92
N GLU A 116 33.61 8.23 -5.65
CA GLU A 116 32.96 9.30 -4.87
C GLU A 116 31.44 9.13 -4.74
N LYS A 117 30.95 7.89 -4.86
CA LYS A 117 29.54 7.58 -4.63
C LYS A 117 29.33 7.19 -3.17
N LEU A 118 28.36 7.83 -2.51
CA LEU A 118 27.97 7.47 -1.16
C LEU A 118 27.27 6.11 -1.15
N ILE A 119 27.84 5.15 -0.43
CA ILE A 119 27.34 3.78 -0.29
C ILE A 119 26.93 3.53 1.16
N PHE A 120 25.76 2.94 1.32
CA PHE A 120 25.28 2.43 2.60
C PHE A 120 25.49 0.91 2.69
N GLY A 121 26.18 0.49 3.75
CA GLY A 121 26.31 -0.91 4.13
C GLY A 121 25.44 -1.19 5.35
N PRO A 122 24.33 -1.94 5.22
CA PRO A 122 23.46 -2.27 6.35
C PRO A 122 24.17 -3.21 7.32
N GLU A 123 23.89 -3.04 8.61
CA GLU A 123 24.31 -3.98 9.65
C GLU A 123 23.26 -5.08 9.79
N LEU A 124 23.67 -6.35 9.66
CA LEU A 124 22.78 -7.52 9.66
C LEU A 124 22.81 -8.29 10.98
N THR A 125 23.28 -7.67 12.05
CA THR A 125 23.47 -8.31 13.37
C THR A 125 22.15 -8.67 14.03
N GLU A 126 21.12 -7.81 13.92
CA GLU A 126 19.81 -8.01 14.52
C GLU A 126 18.67 -7.83 13.52
N ASN A 127 17.57 -8.58 13.71
CA ASN A 127 16.35 -8.38 12.94
C ASN A 127 15.53 -7.22 13.54
N LEU A 128 15.43 -6.12 12.81
CA LEU A 128 14.69 -4.92 13.25
C LEU A 128 13.18 -5.04 13.09
N LEU A 129 12.69 -6.14 12.50
CA LEU A 129 11.26 -6.41 12.40
C LEU A 129 10.73 -6.89 13.76
N ILE A 130 9.99 -6.01 14.45
CA ILE A 130 9.40 -6.31 15.78
C ILE A 130 8.55 -7.60 15.74
N GLY A 131 7.78 -7.82 14.68
CA GLY A 131 6.94 -9.02 14.53
C GLY A 131 7.70 -10.35 14.42
N SER A 132 9.02 -10.30 14.21
CA SER A 132 9.90 -11.46 14.16
C SER A 132 10.97 -11.43 15.26
N TYR A 133 10.76 -10.60 16.29
CA TYR A 133 11.64 -10.55 17.46
C TYR A 133 11.74 -11.93 18.12
N GLY A 134 12.98 -12.35 18.40
CA GLY A 134 13.27 -13.68 18.96
C GLY A 134 13.20 -14.83 17.96
N MET A 135 12.80 -14.61 16.70
CA MET A 135 12.92 -15.62 15.66
C MET A 135 14.35 -15.64 15.13
N GLY A 136 14.98 -16.80 15.18
CA GLY A 136 16.29 -17.05 14.59
C GLY A 136 16.20 -17.95 13.37
N ASP A 137 17.25 -17.93 12.56
CA ASP A 137 17.46 -18.92 11.51
C ASP A 137 17.51 -20.32 12.11
N PHE A 138 16.85 -21.29 11.47
CA PHE A 138 16.94 -22.69 11.87
C PHE A 138 17.20 -23.62 10.70
N HIS A 139 17.98 -24.66 10.95
CA HIS A 139 18.35 -25.64 9.93
C HIS A 139 17.31 -26.75 9.80
N PHE A 140 17.09 -27.21 8.58
CA PHE A 140 16.26 -28.38 8.30
C PHE A 140 17.09 -29.51 7.69
N PRO A 141 16.79 -30.77 8.02
CA PRO A 141 17.46 -31.90 7.39
C PRO A 141 16.99 -32.07 5.95
N LYS A 142 17.91 -32.46 5.06
CA LYS A 142 17.55 -32.88 3.70
C LYS A 142 16.76 -34.19 3.79
N ILE A 143 15.52 -34.18 3.29
CA ILE A 143 14.67 -35.37 3.25
C ILE A 143 15.04 -36.18 2.02
N GLU A 144 15.70 -37.33 2.21
CA GLU A 144 15.86 -38.32 1.15
C GLU A 144 14.54 -39.07 0.99
N ARG A 145 13.78 -38.75 -0.07
CA ARG A 145 12.71 -39.66 -0.50
C ARG A 145 13.37 -40.90 -1.06
N THR A 146 13.42 -41.95 -0.27
CA THR A 146 13.42 -43.29 -0.86
C THR A 146 12.07 -43.39 -1.57
N ASP A 147 12.09 -43.51 -2.89
CA ASP A 147 10.89 -43.86 -3.64
C ASP A 147 10.41 -45.19 -3.06
N ILE A 148 9.47 -45.14 -2.12
CA ILE A 148 8.64 -46.28 -1.82
C ILE A 148 7.89 -46.46 -3.12
N VAL A 149 8.41 -47.34 -4.00
CA VAL A 149 7.69 -47.84 -5.15
C VAL A 149 6.41 -48.38 -4.55
N ARG A 150 5.37 -47.54 -4.60
CA ARG A 150 4.05 -47.91 -4.18
C ARG A 150 3.74 -49.01 -5.16
N ALA A 151 3.89 -50.27 -4.72
CA ALA A 151 3.55 -51.41 -5.53
C ALA A 151 2.13 -51.12 -5.99
N THR A 152 1.99 -50.79 -7.28
CA THR A 152 0.69 -50.67 -7.89
C THR A 152 0.14 -52.07 -7.77
N SER A 153 -0.65 -52.33 -6.73
CA SER A 153 -1.54 -53.46 -6.76
C SER A 153 -2.44 -53.16 -7.95
N ARG A 154 -2.09 -53.74 -9.10
CA ARG A 154 -3.00 -53.84 -10.22
C ARG A 154 -4.25 -54.42 -9.61
N PHE A 155 -5.29 -53.61 -9.50
CA PHE A 155 -6.62 -54.14 -9.22
C PHE A 155 -6.87 -55.13 -10.36
N GLU A 156 -6.88 -56.42 -10.05
CA GLU A 156 -7.43 -57.39 -10.98
C GLU A 156 -8.87 -56.96 -11.20
N ASP A 157 -9.19 -56.55 -12.42
CA ASP A 157 -10.57 -56.34 -12.85
C ASP A 157 -11.28 -57.68 -12.70
N LYS A 158 -11.88 -57.90 -11.54
CA LYS A 158 -12.74 -59.05 -11.31
C LYS A 158 -13.89 -58.91 -12.29
N GLU A 159 -13.99 -59.85 -13.23
CA GLU A 159 -15.02 -59.84 -14.27
C GLU A 159 -16.37 -59.45 -13.67
N THR A 160 -16.97 -58.39 -14.21
CA THR A 160 -18.25 -57.87 -13.74
C THR A 160 -19.28 -58.99 -13.80
N VAL A 161 -19.78 -59.41 -12.63
CA VAL A 161 -20.88 -60.38 -12.54
C VAL A 161 -22.07 -59.79 -13.29
N ARG A 162 -22.47 -60.43 -14.39
CA ARG A 162 -23.66 -60.02 -15.16
C ARG A 162 -24.88 -60.07 -14.24
N VAL A 163 -25.40 -58.91 -13.90
CA VAL A 163 -26.67 -58.82 -13.17
C VAL A 163 -27.79 -59.18 -14.15
N VAL A 164 -28.32 -60.40 -14.02
CA VAL A 164 -29.49 -60.83 -14.80
C VAL A 164 -30.72 -60.12 -14.23
N PHE A 165 -31.11 -59.01 -14.84
CA PHE A 165 -32.37 -58.34 -14.50
C PHE A 165 -33.55 -59.20 -14.97
N ASN A 166 -34.22 -59.86 -14.03
CA ASN A 166 -35.45 -60.62 -14.28
C ASN A 166 -36.62 -59.65 -14.53
N SER A 167 -36.92 -59.34 -15.78
CA SER A 167 -37.94 -58.37 -16.18
C SER A 167 -39.37 -58.94 -16.07
N ARG A 168 -39.89 -59.01 -14.84
CA ARG A 168 -41.32 -59.32 -14.59
C ARG A 168 -42.28 -58.21 -15.07
N THR A 169 -41.75 -57.07 -15.53
CA THR A 169 -42.51 -55.93 -16.06
C THR A 169 -42.83 -56.02 -17.56
N ALA A 170 -42.16 -56.88 -18.33
CA ALA A 170 -42.44 -57.02 -19.77
C ALA A 170 -43.83 -57.62 -20.06
N LYS A 171 -44.37 -58.46 -19.17
CA LYS A 171 -45.72 -59.04 -19.31
C LYS A 171 -46.85 -58.03 -19.08
N LYS A 172 -46.59 -56.90 -18.40
CA LYS A 172 -47.59 -55.85 -18.15
C LYS A 172 -47.74 -54.88 -19.34
N LEU A 173 -46.72 -54.76 -20.19
CA LEU A 173 -46.75 -53.93 -21.41
C LEU A 173 -47.52 -54.59 -22.57
N LEU A 174 -47.61 -55.93 -22.61
CA LEU A 174 -48.35 -56.67 -23.65
C LEU A 174 -49.88 -56.54 -23.54
N ILE A 175 -50.42 -56.22 -22.37
CA ILE A 175 -51.86 -56.06 -22.14
C ILE A 175 -52.30 -54.59 -22.33
N GLY A 176 -51.41 -53.63 -22.06
CA GLY A 176 -51.75 -52.20 -22.13
C GLY A 176 -51.87 -51.63 -23.54
N VAL A 177 -51.06 -52.10 -24.49
CA VAL A 177 -51.04 -51.60 -25.88
C VAL A 177 -52.36 -51.84 -26.64
N PRO A 178 -52.99 -53.04 -26.60
CA PRO A 178 -54.28 -53.24 -27.26
C PRO A 178 -55.44 -52.50 -26.57
N LEU A 179 -55.38 -52.30 -25.25
CA LEU A 179 -56.41 -51.55 -24.50
C LEU A 179 -56.39 -50.04 -24.84
N MET A 180 -55.19 -49.46 -24.99
CA MET A 180 -55.03 -48.07 -25.42
C MET A 180 -55.46 -47.86 -26.88
N LEU A 181 -55.18 -48.82 -27.77
CA LEU A 181 -55.63 -48.76 -29.17
C LEU A 181 -57.15 -48.93 -29.32
N ALA A 182 -57.80 -49.66 -28.41
CA ALA A 182 -59.25 -49.80 -28.37
C ALA A 182 -59.95 -48.55 -27.81
N LEU A 183 -59.30 -47.82 -26.88
CA LEU A 183 -59.83 -46.58 -26.31
C LEU A 183 -59.78 -45.40 -27.30
N THR A 184 -58.83 -45.38 -28.24
CA THR A 184 -58.71 -44.31 -29.26
C THR A 184 -59.71 -44.43 -30.41
N LEU A 185 -60.41 -45.57 -30.54
CA LEU A 185 -61.42 -45.79 -31.59
C LEU A 185 -62.86 -45.50 -31.14
N ILE A 186 -63.07 -45.00 -29.91
CA ILE A 186 -64.38 -44.59 -29.42
C ILE A 186 -64.53 -43.06 -29.62
N PRO A 187 -65.37 -42.58 -30.55
CA PRO A 187 -65.67 -41.15 -30.63
C PRO A 187 -66.61 -40.76 -29.50
N LEU A 188 -66.07 -40.19 -28.41
CA LEU A 188 -66.86 -39.55 -27.37
C LEU A 188 -67.33 -38.18 -27.88
N SER A 189 -68.54 -38.13 -28.40
CA SER A 189 -69.23 -36.90 -28.79
C SER A 189 -69.60 -36.07 -27.57
N GLU A 190 -69.25 -34.78 -27.65
CA GLU A 190 -69.87 -33.63 -26.99
C GLU A 190 -69.99 -33.64 -25.45
N HIS A 191 -69.37 -32.64 -24.81
CA HIS A 191 -70.06 -31.42 -24.42
C HIS A 191 -69.40 -30.76 -23.19
N MET A 192 -69.42 -29.43 -23.20
CA MET A 192 -69.39 -28.52 -22.04
C MET A 192 -68.08 -28.34 -21.28
N GLN A 193 -67.43 -27.17 -21.46
CA GLN A 193 -67.59 -25.92 -20.67
C GLN A 193 -66.65 -25.95 -19.44
N ARG A 194 -65.53 -25.23 -19.48
CA ARG A 194 -65.33 -23.78 -19.18
C ARG A 194 -65.24 -23.52 -17.67
N GLY A 195 -64.13 -22.91 -17.24
CA GLY A 195 -63.86 -22.44 -15.88
C GLY A 195 -62.51 -22.98 -15.39
N ASP A 196 -61.37 -22.34 -15.64
CA ASP A 196 -60.85 -21.07 -15.12
C ASP A 196 -60.26 -21.18 -13.69
N VAL A 197 -59.11 -20.52 -13.53
CA VAL A 197 -58.54 -19.96 -12.28
C VAL A 197 -57.84 -20.89 -11.27
N GLN A 198 -56.52 -20.62 -11.21
CA GLN A 198 -55.65 -20.35 -10.05
C GLN A 198 -55.26 -21.40 -9.01
N THR A 199 -53.99 -21.21 -8.63
CA THR A 199 -53.39 -21.22 -7.29
C THR A 199 -52.75 -22.49 -6.76
N GLY A 200 -51.41 -22.39 -6.67
CA GLY A 200 -50.63 -22.75 -5.49
C GLY A 200 -50.34 -24.25 -5.33
N ASP A 201 -49.22 -24.66 -4.78
CA ASP A 201 -48.00 -24.00 -4.36
C ASP A 201 -47.05 -25.16 -3.98
N GLN A 202 -45.73 -24.93 -4.06
CA GLN A 202 -44.69 -25.69 -3.36
C GLN A 202 -44.40 -27.12 -3.85
N ALA A 203 -43.16 -27.63 -3.87
CA ALA A 203 -41.84 -27.13 -3.53
C ALA A 203 -40.80 -28.14 -4.05
N SER A 204 -39.53 -27.76 -3.92
CA SER A 204 -38.34 -28.65 -3.87
C SER A 204 -37.84 -29.14 -5.24
N THR A 205 -36.56 -29.12 -5.59
CA THR A 205 -35.33 -29.07 -4.79
C THR A 205 -34.15 -28.78 -5.71
N THR A 206 -33.24 -27.95 -5.23
CA THR A 206 -31.77 -28.02 -5.34
C THR A 206 -31.14 -28.76 -6.53
N SER A 207 -30.27 -28.05 -7.27
CA SER A 207 -28.98 -28.61 -7.68
C SER A 207 -27.93 -27.52 -7.82
N SER A 208 -26.76 -27.86 -7.31
CA SER A 208 -25.64 -27.00 -7.01
C SER A 208 -24.85 -26.56 -8.25
N VAL A 209 -24.33 -25.35 -8.11
CA VAL A 209 -23.08 -24.81 -8.64
C VAL A 209 -21.95 -25.83 -8.82
N LEU A 210 -21.31 -25.83 -10.00
CA LEU A 210 -19.89 -25.48 -10.18
C LEU A 210 -19.54 -25.40 -11.69
N SER A 211 -19.21 -24.21 -12.21
CA SER A 211 -18.44 -24.06 -13.45
C SER A 211 -17.54 -22.82 -13.30
N VAL A 212 -16.25 -23.04 -13.08
CA VAL A 212 -15.17 -22.93 -14.09
C VAL A 212 -14.92 -21.48 -14.50
N ILE A 213 -13.75 -21.03 -14.06
CA ILE A 213 -13.08 -19.77 -14.36
C ILE A 213 -12.46 -19.96 -15.75
N ASP A 214 -12.77 -19.07 -16.69
CA ASP A 214 -12.03 -18.97 -17.95
C ASP A 214 -11.31 -17.62 -18.02
N SER A 215 -10.10 -17.71 -18.52
CA SER A 215 -9.11 -16.65 -18.67
C SER A 215 -9.21 -16.12 -20.09
N THR A 216 -8.96 -14.82 -20.34
CA THR A 216 -7.94 -14.38 -21.33
C THR A 216 -7.77 -12.85 -21.36
N PRO A 217 -6.60 -12.37 -21.86
CA PRO A 217 -6.04 -11.02 -21.69
C PRO A 217 -6.05 -10.17 -22.98
N ALA A 218 -5.67 -8.90 -22.88
CA ALA A 218 -5.08 -8.04 -23.94
C ALA A 218 -4.85 -6.64 -23.33
N ASP A 219 -3.94 -5.77 -23.76
CA ASP A 219 -2.65 -5.90 -24.39
C ASP A 219 -1.93 -4.56 -24.13
N THR A 220 -0.62 -4.67 -23.97
CA THR A 220 0.45 -3.70 -24.19
C THR A 220 0.14 -2.55 -25.17
N PHE A 221 0.68 -1.33 -24.95
CA PHE A 221 1.48 -0.63 -25.98
C PHE A 221 2.32 0.54 -25.42
N VAL A 222 3.52 0.61 -26.00
CA VAL A 222 4.66 1.52 -25.78
C VAL A 222 4.46 2.83 -26.56
N GLY A 223 5.05 3.93 -26.08
CA GLY A 223 5.26 5.14 -26.88
C GLY A 223 6.41 5.98 -26.36
N ALA A 224 7.58 5.84 -26.98
CA ALA A 224 8.69 6.78 -26.89
C ALA A 224 8.56 7.82 -28.02
N ASP A 225 8.92 9.07 -27.77
CA ASP A 225 9.39 9.98 -28.81
C ASP A 225 10.35 11.06 -28.29
N LYS A 226 11.23 11.50 -29.19
CA LYS A 226 12.46 12.27 -29.01
C LYS A 226 12.31 13.73 -29.50
N ILE A 227 12.95 14.69 -28.78
CA ILE A 227 13.85 15.81 -29.25
C ILE A 227 13.16 16.95 -30.07
N PRO A 228 13.43 18.28 -29.87
CA PRO A 228 14.77 18.90 -30.02
C PRO A 228 15.20 20.11 -29.14
N ASP A 229 16.49 20.40 -29.34
CA ASP A 229 17.45 21.38 -28.79
C ASP A 229 17.06 22.88 -28.74
N GLU A 230 17.65 23.57 -27.73
CA GLU A 230 18.19 24.95 -27.60
C GLU A 230 17.55 26.19 -28.32
N PRO A 231 17.77 27.46 -27.87
CA PRO A 231 18.85 27.96 -27.01
C PRO A 231 18.46 28.92 -25.86
N VAL A 232 19.44 29.07 -24.98
CA VAL A 232 19.60 30.11 -23.94
C VAL A 232 19.94 31.48 -24.57
N PRO A 233 19.50 32.59 -23.95
CA PRO A 233 20.37 33.76 -23.76
C PRO A 233 20.43 34.11 -22.25
N ALA A 234 21.61 34.01 -21.61
CA ALA A 234 22.63 35.04 -21.48
C ALA A 234 22.33 36.10 -20.41
N GLU A 235 23.05 35.93 -19.28
CA GLU A 235 23.69 36.93 -18.38
C GLU A 235 23.01 38.28 -18.07
N SER A 236 22.97 38.66 -16.78
CA SER A 236 23.86 39.72 -16.26
C SER A 236 23.65 40.03 -14.75
N LYS A 237 24.68 39.67 -13.96
CA LYS A 237 25.44 40.44 -12.94
C LYS A 237 24.73 41.26 -11.83
N ALA A 238 25.12 40.86 -10.60
CA ALA A 238 25.74 41.67 -9.52
C ALA A 238 24.90 42.41 -8.43
N LYS A 239 25.17 41.96 -7.19
CA LYS A 239 25.14 42.54 -5.81
C LYS A 239 25.72 44.00 -5.69
N PRO A 240 25.84 44.65 -4.49
CA PRO A 240 25.23 44.52 -3.14
C PRO A 240 24.86 45.90 -2.47
N ASN A 241 24.56 45.87 -1.15
CA ASN A 241 24.65 46.92 -0.09
C ASN A 241 23.28 47.50 0.39
N THR A 242 22.99 47.77 1.67
CA THR A 242 23.71 47.72 2.96
C THR A 242 22.70 47.97 4.11
N VAL A 243 22.88 47.25 5.23
CA VAL A 243 22.68 47.57 6.68
C VAL A 243 21.47 48.41 7.16
N GLY A 244 20.79 47.89 8.19
CA GLY A 244 20.02 48.69 9.16
C GLY A 244 19.19 47.86 10.13
N ALA A 245 19.69 47.67 11.35
CA ALA A 245 18.99 47.05 12.47
C ALA A 245 18.10 48.05 13.23
N LEU A 246 16.89 47.63 13.66
CA LEU A 246 16.42 47.55 15.06
C LEU A 246 14.89 47.32 15.09
N ALA A 247 14.47 46.68 16.18
CA ALA A 247 13.15 46.11 16.47
C ALA A 247 11.96 47.09 16.45
N ASP A 248 10.77 46.59 16.09
CA ASP A 248 9.63 46.61 17.01
C ASP A 248 8.51 45.62 16.62
N ASN A 249 7.75 45.23 17.63
CA ASN A 249 6.68 44.23 17.61
C ASN A 249 5.51 44.57 16.68
N GLN A 250 5.13 43.66 15.77
CA GLN A 250 3.76 43.58 15.27
C GLN A 250 3.30 42.13 15.11
N ALA A 251 2.15 41.87 15.73
CA ALA A 251 1.39 40.64 15.70
C ALA A 251 1.16 40.16 14.26
N VAL A 252 1.53 38.91 13.99
CA VAL A 252 1.27 38.26 12.70
C VAL A 252 -0.24 37.96 12.62
N ASN A 253 -0.90 38.76 11.79
CA ASN A 253 -2.26 38.56 11.33
C ASN A 253 -2.38 37.20 10.63
N LYS A 254 -3.32 36.40 11.13
CA LYS A 254 -3.82 35.16 10.52
C LYS A 254 -4.52 35.52 9.20
N PRO A 255 -4.18 34.93 8.04
CA PRO A 255 -5.00 35.11 6.85
C PRO A 255 -6.28 34.31 7.03
N VAL A 256 -7.38 35.02 7.31
CA VAL A 256 -8.73 34.53 7.10
C VAL A 256 -8.98 34.61 5.60
N VAL A 257 -8.97 33.47 4.91
CA VAL A 257 -9.55 33.37 3.57
C VAL A 257 -10.94 32.76 3.73
N THR A 258 -11.94 33.63 3.67
CA THR A 258 -13.34 33.26 3.47
C THR A 258 -13.50 32.88 2.00
N VAL A 259 -13.45 31.60 1.66
CA VAL A 259 -13.92 31.12 0.34
C VAL A 259 -15.37 30.69 0.51
N GLY A 260 -16.26 31.34 -0.24
CA GLY A 260 -17.69 31.09 -0.22
C GLY A 260 -18.04 29.68 -0.66
N LYS A 261 -19.02 29.10 0.04
CA LYS A 261 -19.74 27.89 -0.35
C LYS A 261 -20.33 28.03 -1.76
N PRO A 262 -19.95 27.20 -2.76
CA PRO A 262 -20.72 27.08 -3.97
C PRO A 262 -21.98 26.27 -3.71
N ALA A 263 -23.06 26.65 -4.38
CA ALA A 263 -24.35 25.98 -4.33
C ALA A 263 -24.23 24.50 -4.76
N SER A 264 -24.90 23.65 -3.98
CA SER A 264 -25.14 22.25 -4.31
C SER A 264 -25.94 22.17 -5.62
N ASN A 265 -25.26 21.82 -6.70
CA ASN A 265 -25.87 21.26 -7.90
C ASN A 265 -25.39 19.81 -8.01
N ALA A 266 -26.35 18.89 -8.18
CA ALA A 266 -26.18 17.44 -8.18
C ALA A 266 -25.46 16.91 -9.44
N ASN A 267 -24.28 17.44 -9.74
CA ASN A 267 -23.35 16.87 -10.70
C ASN A 267 -22.18 16.28 -9.92
N ALA A 268 -21.87 15.02 -10.23
CA ALA A 268 -20.85 14.22 -9.55
C ALA A 268 -19.59 15.04 -9.31
N THR A 269 -19.19 15.13 -8.05
CA THR A 269 -17.85 15.58 -7.66
C THR A 269 -16.85 14.74 -8.41
N ARG A 270 -15.98 15.36 -9.22
CA ARG A 270 -15.03 14.63 -10.07
C ARG A 270 -13.59 14.75 -9.60
N PHE A 271 -13.30 15.78 -8.81
CA PHE A 271 -11.93 16.12 -8.44
C PHE A 271 -11.80 16.33 -6.95
N TYR A 272 -10.81 15.68 -6.34
CA TYR A 272 -10.49 15.82 -4.93
C TYR A 272 -9.05 16.29 -4.78
N LEU A 273 -8.85 17.34 -3.98
CA LEU A 273 -7.51 17.63 -3.46
C LEU A 273 -7.26 16.74 -2.26
N VAL A 274 -6.18 15.98 -2.30
CA VAL A 274 -5.87 14.97 -1.28
C VAL A 274 -4.66 15.43 -0.49
N GLY A 275 -4.80 15.49 0.83
CA GLY A 275 -3.73 15.90 1.74
C GLY A 275 -2.98 14.71 2.36
N GLY A 276 -3.55 13.50 2.31
CA GLY A 276 -2.89 12.32 2.85
C GLY A 276 -3.61 11.00 2.56
N SER A 277 -2.90 9.89 2.73
CA SER A 277 -3.43 8.53 2.60
C SER A 277 -2.87 7.68 3.73
N PHE A 278 -3.73 7.15 4.59
CA PHE A 278 -3.33 6.50 5.83
C PHE A 278 -3.81 5.05 5.86
N LYS A 279 -3.00 4.14 6.41
CA LYS A 279 -3.40 2.75 6.65
C LYS A 279 -4.31 2.60 7.88
N SER A 280 -4.20 3.53 8.83
CA SER A 280 -5.01 3.58 10.05
C SER A 280 -6.17 4.55 9.89
N GLU A 281 -7.39 4.07 10.08
CA GLU A 281 -8.62 4.88 10.08
C GLU A 281 -8.55 5.99 11.14
N MET A 282 -8.00 5.68 12.31
CA MET A 282 -7.86 6.64 13.41
C MET A 282 -6.96 7.82 13.03
N ASN A 283 -5.85 7.55 12.34
CA ASN A 283 -4.94 8.59 11.87
C ASN A 283 -5.59 9.43 10.76
N ALA A 284 -6.32 8.79 9.83
CA ALA A 284 -7.08 9.49 8.82
C ALA A 284 -8.13 10.43 9.43
N LYS A 285 -8.84 9.97 10.47
CA LYS A 285 -9.83 10.78 11.20
C LYS A 285 -9.20 11.95 11.93
N LYS A 286 -8.07 11.74 12.62
CA LYS A 286 -7.33 12.82 13.28
C LYS A 286 -6.92 13.92 12.29
N TYR A 287 -6.44 13.52 11.11
CA TYR A 287 -6.04 14.47 10.08
C TYR A 287 -7.24 15.18 9.43
N GLN A 288 -8.35 14.46 9.19
CA GLN A 288 -9.61 15.06 8.75
C GLN A 288 -10.12 16.12 9.75
N ASP A 289 -10.14 15.80 11.04
CA ASP A 289 -10.60 16.71 12.10
C ASP A 289 -9.74 17.99 12.15
N GLU A 290 -8.45 17.87 11.87
CA GLU A 290 -7.55 19.00 11.75
C GLU A 290 -7.91 19.88 10.55
N LEU A 291 -8.13 19.30 9.37
CA LEU A 291 -8.53 20.03 8.17
C LEU A 291 -9.89 20.72 8.34
N VAL A 292 -10.86 20.05 8.97
CA VAL A 292 -12.16 20.64 9.31
C VAL A 292 -12.00 21.81 10.28
N ARG A 293 -11.12 21.70 11.28
CA ARG A 293 -10.81 22.80 12.21
C ARG A 293 -10.14 23.98 11.51
N GLN A 294 -9.39 23.72 10.44
CA GLN A 294 -8.81 24.75 9.58
C GLN A 294 -9.83 25.36 8.59
N GLY A 295 -11.04 24.79 8.49
CA GLY A 295 -12.15 25.32 7.70
C GLY A 295 -12.39 24.61 6.36
N TYR A 296 -11.72 23.49 6.10
CA TYR A 296 -11.88 22.72 4.87
C TYR A 296 -13.06 21.74 4.93
N ASP A 297 -13.73 21.46 3.80
CA ASP A 297 -14.76 20.40 3.67
C ASP A 297 -14.10 19.04 3.43
N SER A 298 -13.34 18.59 4.43
CA SER A 298 -12.52 17.38 4.34
C SER A 298 -13.35 16.10 4.50
N ARG A 299 -13.07 15.10 3.63
CA ARG A 299 -13.72 13.78 3.65
C ARG A 299 -12.71 12.64 3.55
N ILE A 300 -13.06 11.50 4.15
CA ILE A 300 -12.29 10.25 4.03
C ILE A 300 -12.90 9.38 2.93
N LEU A 301 -12.08 8.98 1.96
CA LEU A 301 -12.41 7.98 0.95
C LEU A 301 -11.77 6.66 1.37
N ASN A 302 -12.57 5.60 1.44
CA ASN A 302 -12.10 4.25 1.74
C ASN A 302 -11.80 3.52 0.43
N LEU A 303 -10.58 3.01 0.28
CA LEU A 303 -10.14 2.31 -0.91
C LEU A 303 -10.08 0.80 -0.65
N ASP A 304 -10.40 0.00 -1.66
CA ASP A 304 -10.37 -1.48 -1.57
C ASP A 304 -8.99 -2.05 -1.24
N ASN A 305 -7.93 -1.24 -1.39
CA ASN A 305 -6.55 -1.60 -1.01
C ASN A 305 -6.25 -1.41 0.50
N GLY A 306 -7.26 -1.06 1.31
CA GLY A 306 -7.13 -0.92 2.77
C GLY A 306 -6.51 0.40 3.23
N PHE A 307 -6.50 1.43 2.38
CA PHE A 307 -6.08 2.78 2.75
C PHE A 307 -7.27 3.75 2.85
N TYR A 308 -7.13 4.69 3.78
CA TYR A 308 -8.06 5.79 4.03
C TYR A 308 -7.44 7.08 3.49
N ARG A 309 -7.98 7.58 2.38
CA ARG A 309 -7.52 8.79 1.73
C ARG A 309 -8.29 10.00 2.24
N VAL A 310 -7.58 11.01 2.73
CA VAL A 310 -8.18 12.21 3.32
C VAL A 310 -8.09 13.36 2.33
N THR A 311 -9.26 13.80 1.88
CA THR A 311 -9.43 14.93 0.98
C THR A 311 -9.41 16.24 1.76
N ILE A 312 -8.77 17.26 1.23
CA ILE A 312 -8.82 18.64 1.74
C ILE A 312 -10.14 19.25 1.31
N GLN A 313 -10.41 19.25 0.00
CA GLN A 313 -11.59 19.86 -0.59
C GLN A 313 -11.93 19.12 -1.89
N SER A 314 -13.18 19.27 -2.32
CA SER A 314 -13.68 18.65 -3.55
C SER A 314 -14.22 19.69 -4.54
N TYR A 315 -14.09 19.39 -5.83
CA TYR A 315 -14.38 20.30 -6.93
C TYR A 315 -15.07 19.55 -8.08
N ASN A 316 -15.85 20.30 -8.86
CA ASN A 316 -16.52 19.80 -10.06
C ASN A 316 -15.77 20.16 -11.35
N ASP A 317 -14.88 21.14 -11.27
CA ASP A 317 -14.06 21.64 -12.37
C ASP A 317 -12.58 21.38 -12.11
N ARG A 318 -11.87 20.91 -13.14
CA ARG A 318 -10.46 20.51 -13.04
C ARG A 318 -9.54 21.72 -12.88
N ASP A 319 -9.82 22.80 -13.61
CA ASP A 319 -8.97 23.98 -13.65
C ASP A 319 -9.08 24.76 -12.32
N GLU A 320 -10.28 24.80 -11.74
CA GLU A 320 -10.49 25.31 -10.37
C GLU A 320 -9.67 24.50 -9.35
N ALA A 321 -9.74 23.17 -9.41
CA ALA A 321 -9.00 22.31 -8.48
C ALA A 321 -7.47 22.49 -8.62
N LEU A 322 -6.96 22.61 -9.85
CA LEU A 322 -5.55 22.85 -10.11
C LEU A 322 -5.08 24.23 -9.66
N ALA A 323 -5.90 25.28 -9.85
CA ALA A 323 -5.57 26.61 -9.38
C ALA A 323 -5.44 26.66 -7.84
N VAL A 324 -6.31 25.93 -7.13
CA VAL A 324 -6.22 25.80 -5.67
C VAL A 324 -5.04 24.93 -5.26
N LEU A 325 -4.78 23.82 -5.95
CA LEU A 325 -3.60 22.99 -5.70
C LEU A 325 -2.30 23.79 -5.84
N ASP A 326 -2.17 24.56 -6.91
CA ASP A 326 -1.00 25.41 -7.15
C ASP A 326 -0.85 26.46 -6.03
N ASN A 327 -1.95 27.08 -5.60
CA ASN A 327 -1.91 28.02 -4.47
C ASN A 327 -1.42 27.36 -3.16
N LEU A 328 -1.98 26.19 -2.81
CA LEU A 328 -1.60 25.44 -1.61
C LEU A 328 -0.15 24.95 -1.64
N THR A 329 0.34 24.59 -2.83
CA THR A 329 1.70 24.04 -2.99
C THR A 329 2.75 25.13 -3.23
N ARG A 330 2.41 26.31 -3.74
CA ARG A 330 3.37 27.41 -3.99
C ARG A 330 4.06 27.89 -2.71
N GLY A 331 3.33 27.96 -1.60
CA GLY A 331 3.88 28.32 -0.29
C GLY A 331 4.53 27.14 0.46
N ASN A 332 4.22 25.91 0.06
CA ASN A 332 4.78 24.70 0.62
C ASN A 332 4.87 23.58 -0.43
N PRO A 333 5.93 23.59 -1.28
CA PRO A 333 6.05 22.62 -2.39
C PRO A 333 6.22 21.18 -1.90
N LYS A 334 6.58 20.99 -0.62
CA LYS A 334 6.74 19.68 0.04
C LYS A 334 5.49 19.23 0.78
N SER A 335 4.36 19.93 0.65
CA SER A 335 3.09 19.58 1.30
C SER A 335 2.53 18.21 0.88
N GLY A 336 2.98 17.68 -0.27
CA GLY A 336 2.56 16.36 -0.73
C GLY A 336 1.08 16.29 -1.05
N ILE A 337 0.44 17.41 -1.40
CA ILE A 337 -0.95 17.47 -1.83
C ILE A 337 -1.03 17.08 -3.31
N TRP A 338 -2.00 16.24 -3.68
CA TRP A 338 -2.22 15.87 -5.09
C TRP A 338 -3.69 15.95 -5.47
N LEU A 339 -3.94 16.06 -6.78
CA LEU A 339 -5.28 15.95 -7.36
C LEU A 339 -5.61 14.48 -7.58
N LEU A 340 -6.78 14.06 -7.13
CA LEU A 340 -7.41 12.78 -7.46
C LEU A 340 -8.62 13.05 -8.33
N GLU A 341 -8.72 12.34 -9.44
CA GLU A 341 -9.89 12.32 -10.32
C GLU A 341 -10.68 11.03 -10.07
N GLU A 342 -12.01 11.15 -9.99
CA GLU A 342 -12.95 10.04 -9.77
C GLU A 342 -13.38 9.36 -11.07
#